data_AF-A0A932P9U6-F1
#
_entry.id   AF-A0A932P9U6-F1
#
_cell.length_a   1.000
_cell.length_b   1.000
_cell.length_c   1.000
_cell.angle_alpha   90.00
_cell.angle_beta   90.00
_cell.angle_gamma   90.00
#
_symmetry.space_group_name_H-M   'P 1'
#
loop_
_entity.id
_entity.type
_entity.pdbx_description
1 polymer ?
#
loop_
_entity_poly.entity_id
_entity_poly.type
_entity_poly.pdbx_seq_one_letter_code
_entity_poly.pdbx_strand_id
1 'polypeptide(L)'
;MIGAMKATNARRSWRPAFAPAAPQPALRRCDHPGCAEGAEYRAPQARDRLNEYYWFCLDHVREYNAAWDYFRGMTASEIERLRRADVV
;
A
#
# COMPACT_ATOMS: atom_id res chain seq x y z
N MET A 1 -9.27 -44.18 -34.48
CA MET A 1 -9.78 -43.08 -33.63
C MET A 1 -9.17 -43.21 -32.24
N ILE A 2 -7.96 -42.68 -32.03
CA ILE A 2 -7.36 -42.58 -30.68
C ILE A 2 -6.84 -41.15 -30.57
N GLY A 3 -7.55 -40.33 -29.79
CA GLY A 3 -7.29 -38.91 -29.61
C GLY A 3 -6.06 -38.66 -28.74
N ALA A 4 -5.18 -37.77 -29.19
CA ALA A 4 -4.10 -37.25 -28.39
C ALA A 4 -4.61 -36.06 -27.56
N MET A 5 -4.70 -36.25 -26.24
CA MET A 5 -4.95 -35.18 -25.29
C MET A 5 -3.69 -34.30 -25.21
N LYS A 6 -3.72 -33.10 -25.81
CA LYS A 6 -2.64 -32.11 -25.63
C LYS A 6 -2.77 -31.52 -24.22
N ALA A 7 -1.91 -31.96 -23.30
CA ALA A 7 -1.79 -31.35 -21.99
C ALA A 7 -1.32 -29.90 -22.11
N THR A 8 -2.22 -28.94 -21.86
CA THR A 8 -1.89 -27.53 -21.70
C THR A 8 -1.17 -27.34 -20.36
N ASN A 9 0.17 -27.40 -20.39
CA ASN A 9 1.01 -26.99 -19.27
C ASN A 9 0.96 -25.47 -19.14
N ALA A 10 -0.14 -24.96 -18.58
CA ALA A 10 -0.21 -23.61 -18.08
C ALA A 10 0.67 -23.52 -16.84
N ARG A 11 1.97 -23.24 -17.06
CA ARG A 11 2.88 -22.78 -16.00
C ARG A 11 2.26 -21.51 -15.41
N ARG A 12 1.50 -21.71 -14.34
CA ARG A 12 0.95 -20.69 -13.46
C ARG A 12 2.13 -19.82 -13.03
N SER A 13 2.23 -18.61 -13.60
CA SER A 13 3.33 -17.69 -13.35
C SER A 13 3.26 -17.22 -11.90
N TRP A 14 3.92 -17.97 -11.01
CA TRP A 14 4.16 -17.57 -9.64
C TRP A 14 5.01 -16.29 -9.67
N ARG A 15 4.39 -15.13 -9.45
CA ARG A 15 5.10 -13.93 -9.03
C ARG A 15 5.21 -14.01 -7.50
N PRO A 16 6.42 -14.15 -6.91
CA PRO A 16 6.56 -14.12 -5.47
C PRO A 16 6.07 -12.77 -4.93
N ALA A 17 5.39 -12.78 -3.78
CA ALA A 17 4.79 -11.59 -3.16
C ALA A 17 5.79 -10.46 -2.88
N PHE A 18 7.09 -10.77 -2.90
CA PHE A 18 8.21 -9.86 -2.67
C PHE A 18 9.13 -9.71 -3.89
N ALA A 19 8.62 -9.91 -5.11
CA ALA A 19 9.38 -9.53 -6.30
C ALA A 19 9.64 -8.01 -6.26
N PRO A 20 10.90 -7.54 -6.43
CA PRO A 20 11.20 -6.12 -6.43
C PRO A 20 10.39 -5.45 -7.54
N ALA A 21 9.76 -4.32 -7.21
CA ALA A 21 9.00 -3.55 -8.18
C ALA A 21 9.92 -3.08 -9.31
N ALA A 22 9.41 -3.05 -10.54
CA ALA A 22 10.13 -2.45 -11.65
C ALA A 22 10.49 -0.99 -11.32
N PRO A 23 11.67 -0.50 -11.74
CA PRO A 23 12.10 0.86 -11.44
C PRO A 23 11.09 1.88 -11.97
N GLN A 24 10.59 2.72 -11.08
CA GLN A 24 9.54 3.70 -11.37
C GLN A 24 10.14 4.99 -11.95
N PRO A 25 9.44 5.67 -12.87
CA PRO A 25 9.95 6.87 -13.56
C PRO A 25 10.16 8.05 -12.60
N ALA A 26 11.20 8.84 -12.90
CA ALA A 26 11.66 10.10 -12.30
C ALA A 26 11.28 10.35 -10.84
N LEU A 27 12.26 10.18 -9.94
CA LEU A 27 12.21 10.45 -8.50
C LEU A 27 11.50 11.77 -8.22
N ARG A 28 10.24 11.67 -7.81
CA ARG A 28 9.52 12.75 -7.13
C ARG A 28 10.33 13.15 -5.90
N ARG A 29 10.27 14.41 -5.47
CA ARG A 29 10.89 14.81 -4.21
C ARG A 29 10.03 14.35 -3.04
N CYS A 30 10.67 14.10 -1.90
CA CYS A 30 9.98 13.85 -0.64
C CYS A 30 9.11 15.06 -0.25
N ASP A 31 7.86 14.80 0.13
CA ASP A 31 6.91 15.82 0.59
C ASP A 31 7.19 16.31 2.01
N HIS A 32 8.19 15.74 2.70
CA HIS A 32 8.56 16.18 4.04
C HIS A 32 9.28 17.54 3.95
N PRO A 33 8.88 18.55 4.75
CA PRO A 33 9.47 19.88 4.70
C PRO A 33 10.99 19.86 4.88
N GLY A 34 11.73 20.45 3.94
CA GLY A 34 13.20 20.50 4.01
C GLY A 34 13.92 19.23 3.56
N CYS A 35 13.22 18.19 3.12
CA CYS A 35 13.83 16.99 2.57
C CYS A 35 14.07 17.13 1.06
N ALA A 36 15.28 16.82 0.60
CA ALA A 36 15.64 16.82 -0.82
C ALA A 36 15.72 15.41 -1.43
N GLU A 37 15.50 14.36 -0.62
CA GLU A 37 15.59 12.97 -1.02
C GLU A 37 14.48 12.57 -2.02
N GLY A 38 14.74 11.46 -2.71
CA GLY A 38 13.78 10.83 -3.58
C GLY A 38 12.59 10.21 -2.84
N ALA A 39 11.40 10.37 -3.41
CA ALA A 39 10.18 9.80 -2.87
C ALA A 39 9.76 8.55 -3.64
N GLU A 40 9.86 7.42 -2.96
CA GLU A 40 9.52 6.09 -3.49
C GLU A 40 8.30 5.49 -2.78
N TYR A 41 7.97 5.96 -1.58
CA TYR A 41 6.94 5.41 -0.72
C TYR A 41 5.76 6.37 -0.62
N ARG A 42 4.53 5.83 -0.60
CA ARG A 42 3.31 6.61 -0.47
C ARG A 42 2.64 6.38 0.89
N ALA A 43 2.03 7.41 1.45
CA ALA A 43 1.21 7.33 2.66
C ALA A 43 -0.10 8.11 2.48
N PRO A 44 -1.25 7.63 3.00
CA PRO A 44 -2.53 8.33 2.86
C PRO A 44 -2.50 9.69 3.57
N GLN A 45 -3.14 10.71 3.01
CA GLN A 45 -3.11 12.05 3.63
C GLN A 45 -3.97 12.15 4.89
N ALA A 46 -5.10 11.45 4.91
CA ALA A 46 -6.07 11.47 5.99
C ALA A 46 -6.92 10.18 6.02
N ARG A 47 -7.57 9.90 7.16
CA ARG A 47 -8.42 8.71 7.34
C ARG A 47 -9.62 8.69 6.39
N ASP A 48 -10.16 9.87 6.09
CA ASP A 48 -11.30 10.10 5.20
C ASP A 48 -10.90 10.23 3.73
N ARG A 49 -9.60 10.43 3.44
CA ARG A 49 -9.05 10.63 2.10
C ARG A 49 -7.98 9.59 1.78
N LEU A 50 -8.37 8.32 1.80
CA LEU A 50 -7.49 7.17 1.55
C LEU A 50 -7.02 7.05 0.08
N ASN A 51 -7.62 7.81 -0.83
CA ASN A 51 -7.24 7.90 -2.23
C ASN A 51 -6.25 9.04 -2.52
N GLU A 52 -6.01 9.92 -1.54
CA GLU A 52 -5.03 11.01 -1.63
C GLU A 52 -3.76 10.59 -0.87
N TYR A 53 -2.60 10.82 -1.48
CA TYR A 53 -1.32 10.34 -0.94
C TYR A 53 -0.27 11.45 -0.86
N TYR A 54 0.57 11.36 0.16
CA TYR A 54 1.90 11.98 0.20
C TYR A 54 2.96 10.99 -0.31
N TRP A 55 4.05 11.52 -0.84
CA TRP A 55 5.22 10.79 -1.31
C TRP A 55 6.42 11.08 -0.43
N PHE A 56 7.02 10.05 0.16
CA PHE A 56 8.11 10.15 1.11
C PHE A 56 9.32 9.29 0.71
N CYS A 57 10.49 9.69 1.19
CA CYS A 57 11.66 8.81 1.27
C CYS A 57 11.44 7.75 2.36
N LEU A 58 12.36 6.78 2.46
CA LEU A 58 12.24 5.66 3.41
C LEU A 58 12.18 6.14 4.88
N ASP A 59 12.93 7.17 5.23
CA ASP A 59 12.99 7.64 6.61
C ASP A 59 11.68 8.35 7.01
N HIS A 60 11.20 9.26 6.18
CA HIS A 60 9.98 10.00 6.48
C HIS A 60 8.71 9.16 6.38
N VAL A 61 8.66 8.13 5.51
CA VAL A 61 7.48 7.24 5.51
C VAL A 61 7.41 6.41 6.80
N ARG A 62 8.55 6.06 7.40
CA ARG A 62 8.60 5.37 8.69
C ARG A 62 8.12 6.27 9.82
N GLU A 63 8.59 7.52 9.85
CA GLU A 63 8.13 8.50 10.82
C GLU A 63 6.63 8.77 10.69
N TYR A 64 6.15 9.00 9.46
CA TYR A 64 4.73 9.24 9.17
C TYR A 64 3.86 8.07 9.64
N ASN A 65 4.24 6.83 9.29
CA ASN A 65 3.49 5.64 9.69
C ASN A 65 3.55 5.38 11.20
N ALA A 66 4.66 5.71 11.86
CA ALA A 66 4.78 5.58 13.32
C ALA A 66 3.88 6.59 14.06
N ALA A 67 3.67 7.77 13.49
CA ALA A 67 2.75 8.78 14.04
C ALA A 67 1.27 8.51 13.70
N TRP A 68 1.00 7.59 12.76
CA TRP A 68 -0.34 7.32 12.26
C TRP A 68 -1.18 6.51 13.25
N ASP A 69 -2.31 7.10 13.67
CA ASP A 69 -3.34 6.41 14.43
C ASP A 69 -4.68 6.55 13.71
N TYR A 70 -5.15 5.46 13.11
CA TYR A 70 -6.41 5.41 12.37
C TYR A 70 -7.62 5.72 13.27
N PHE A 71 -7.58 5.31 14.53
CA PHE A 71 -8.69 5.49 15.48
C PHE A 71 -8.59 6.77 16.30
N ARG A 72 -7.62 7.64 15.99
CA ARG A 72 -7.45 8.93 16.68
C ARG A 72 -8.77 9.70 16.70
N GLY A 73 -9.17 10.09 17.91
CA GLY A 73 -10.40 10.85 18.17
C GLY A 73 -11.71 10.05 18.09
N MET A 74 -11.67 8.73 17.89
CA MET A 74 -12.87 7.88 17.94
C MET A 74 -13.10 7.34 19.36
N THR A 75 -14.36 7.28 19.75
CA THR A 75 -14.80 6.60 20.98
C THR A 75 -14.85 5.09 20.79
N ALA A 76 -14.79 4.34 21.89
CA ALA A 76 -14.89 2.88 21.84
C ALA A 76 -16.16 2.39 21.11
N SER A 77 -17.29 3.06 21.31
CA SER A 77 -18.56 2.74 20.63
C SER A 77 -18.51 2.95 19.12
N GLU A 78 -17.77 3.95 18.65
CA GLU A 78 -17.59 4.21 17.20
C GLU A 78 -16.65 3.19 16.56
N ILE A 79 -15.58 2.82 17.26
CA ILE A 79 -14.66 1.77 16.83
C ILE A 79 -15.40 0.44 16.72
N GLU A 80 -16.21 0.09 17.72
CA GLU A 80 -17.01 -1.13 17.73
C GLU A 80 -18.08 -1.15 16.64
N ARG A 81 -18.67 0.01 16.34
CA ARG A 81 -19.60 0.14 15.20
C ARG A 81 -18.87 -0.07 13.86
N LEU A 82 -17.70 0.53 13.68
CA LEU A 82 -16.89 0.34 12.47
C LEU A 82 -16.49 -1.14 12.31
N ARG A 83 -16.02 -1.76 13.39
CA ARG A 83 -15.66 -3.20 13.40
C ARG A 83 -16.82 -4.07 12.95
N ARG A 84 -18.01 -3.88 13.55
CA ARG A 84 -19.21 -4.66 13.18
C ARG A 84 -19.66 -4.43 11.74
N ALA A 85 -19.49 -3.22 11.22
CA ALA A 85 -19.83 -2.91 9.84
C ALA A 85 -18.85 -3.53 8.82
N ASP A 86 -17.63 -3.87 9.25
CA ASP A 86 -16.57 -4.47 8.41
C ASP A 86 -16.59 -6.01 8.42
N VAL A 87 -17.39 -6.64 9.29
CA VAL A 87 -17.59 -8.11 9.27
C VAL A 87 -18.57 -8.46 8.16
N VAL A 88 -18.05 -9.12 7.11
CA VAL A 88 -18.81 -9.70 5.99
C VAL A 88 -19.53 -10.97 6.40
#